data_AF-A0A0C3JK56-F1
#
_entry.id   AF-A0A0C3JK56-F1
#
_cell.length_a   1.000
_cell.length_b   1.000
_cell.length_c   1.000
_cell.angle_alpha   90.00
_cell.angle_beta   90.00
_cell.angle_gamma   90.00
#
_symmetry.space_group_name_H-M   'P 1'
#
loop_
_entity.id
_entity.type
_entity.pdbx_description
1 polymer ?
#
loop_
_entity_poly.entity_id
_entity_poly.type
_entity_poly.pdbx_seq_one_letter_code
_entity_poly.pdbx_strand_id
1 'polypeptide(L)'
;EPQPTLVCRPFGECEPCPADALHEPFCQPFGNRRLMHCSAPDPDPIHTWYPHPTSTSLPVPSKGETPAWQSCGRIPAQERRDFYEFVGCNLFFATTSLVIALLRSRLMEARQARRLAVRIGLVRGS
;
A
#
# COMPACT_ATOMS: atom_id res chain seq x y z
N GLU A 1 40.10 -2.68 7.28
CA GLU A 1 39.82 -1.33 7.79
C GLU A 1 38.45 -1.35 8.46
N PRO A 2 38.30 -0.95 9.73
CA PRO A 2 37.00 -0.95 10.40
C PRO A 2 36.14 0.19 9.83
N GLN A 3 34.99 -0.17 9.25
CA GLN A 3 34.02 0.80 8.74
C GLN A 3 33.45 1.62 9.91
N PRO A 4 33.34 2.96 9.78
CA PRO A 4 32.65 3.75 10.78
C PRO A 4 31.20 3.27 10.89
N THR A 5 30.73 3.01 12.11
CA THR A 5 29.32 2.71 12.37
C THR A 5 28.52 3.97 12.01
N LEU A 6 27.49 3.84 11.18
CA LEU A 6 26.58 4.94 10.82
C LEU A 6 25.22 4.67 11.43
N VAL A 7 24.57 5.71 11.96
CA VAL A 7 23.21 5.64 12.49
C VAL A 7 22.26 6.26 11.47
N CYS A 8 21.40 5.44 10.87
CA CYS A 8 20.41 5.88 9.90
C CYS A 8 19.01 5.97 10.53
N ARG A 9 18.34 7.10 10.33
CA ARG A 9 16.95 7.31 10.76
C ARG A 9 16.06 7.59 9.55
N PRO A 10 14.82 7.05 9.52
CA PRO A 10 13.87 7.36 8.48
C PRO A 10 13.60 8.86 8.38
N PHE A 11 13.49 9.36 7.15
CA PHE A 11 13.15 10.73 6.83
C PHE A 11 12.14 10.74 5.68
N GLY A 12 11.02 11.43 5.82
CA GLY A 12 9.99 11.51 4.78
C GLY A 12 9.00 10.33 4.73
N GLU A 13 8.02 10.48 3.84
CA GLU A 13 6.93 9.53 3.63
C GLU A 13 7.35 8.31 2.81
N CYS A 14 6.52 7.27 2.84
CA CYS A 14 6.68 6.10 1.99
C CYS A 14 6.13 6.40 0.59
N GLU A 15 6.98 6.28 -0.43
CA GLU A 15 6.65 6.60 -1.81
C GLU A 15 6.90 5.40 -2.74
N PRO A 16 6.19 5.30 -3.88
CA PRO A 16 6.44 4.27 -4.87
C PRO A 16 7.84 4.41 -5.46
N CYS A 17 8.50 3.28 -5.67
CA CYS A 17 9.76 3.26 -6.40
C CYS A 17 9.54 3.59 -7.88
N PRO A 18 10.51 4.29 -8.50
CA PRO A 18 10.47 4.48 -9.95
C PRO A 18 10.72 3.14 -10.65
N ALA A 19 10.21 3.01 -11.88
CA ALA A 19 10.13 1.72 -12.57
C ALA A 19 11.51 1.08 -12.83
N ASP A 20 12.52 1.90 -13.05
CA ASP A 20 13.91 1.50 -13.25
C ASP A 20 14.58 0.96 -11.97
N ALA A 21 14.15 1.41 -10.79
CA ALA A 21 14.73 1.01 -9.50
C ALA A 21 13.93 -0.08 -8.76
N LEU A 22 12.83 -0.60 -9.33
CA LEU A 22 12.00 -1.64 -8.69
C LEU A 22 12.78 -2.89 -8.26
N HIS A 23 13.86 -3.20 -8.97
CA HIS A 23 14.73 -4.35 -8.71
C HIS A 23 15.72 -4.12 -7.56
N GLU A 24 15.88 -2.87 -7.11
CA GLU A 24 16.80 -2.51 -6.05
C GLU A 24 16.28 -2.99 -4.68
N PRO A 25 17.18 -3.34 -3.75
CA PRO A 25 16.79 -3.91 -2.46
C PRO A 25 16.00 -2.94 -1.59
N PHE A 26 16.22 -1.62 -1.74
CA PHE A 26 15.44 -0.60 -1.03
C PHE A 26 13.99 -0.47 -1.52
N CYS A 27 13.61 -1.18 -2.58
CA CYS A 27 12.23 -1.25 -3.07
C CYS A 27 11.53 -2.54 -2.68
N GLN A 28 12.23 -3.56 -2.19
CA GLN A 28 11.65 -4.87 -1.91
C GLN A 28 11.09 -4.95 -0.48
N PRO A 29 9.97 -5.67 -0.24
CA PRO A 29 9.17 -6.45 -1.20
C PRO A 29 7.99 -5.69 -1.82
N PHE A 30 7.70 -4.47 -1.37
CA PHE A 30 6.44 -3.78 -1.68
C PHE A 30 6.51 -2.83 -2.88
N GLY A 31 7.68 -2.65 -3.48
CA GLY A 31 7.92 -1.65 -4.51
C GLY A 31 7.93 -0.22 -3.98
N ASN A 32 8.08 -0.01 -2.67
CA ASN A 32 8.02 1.31 -2.04
C ASN A 32 9.30 1.61 -1.25
N ARG A 33 9.73 2.87 -1.29
CA ARG A 33 10.91 3.38 -0.60
C ARG A 33 10.61 4.64 0.19
N ARG A 34 11.40 4.91 1.23
CA ARG A 34 11.42 6.20 1.95
C ARG A 34 12.85 6.68 2.15
N LEU A 35 13.02 7.99 2.26
CA LEU A 35 14.34 8.58 2.50
C LEU A 35 14.83 8.22 3.92
N MET A 36 16.13 8.34 4.13
CA MET A 36 16.82 8.17 5.40
C MET A 36 17.90 9.21 5.53
N HIS A 37 18.11 9.69 6.75
CA HIS A 37 19.26 10.49 7.12
C HIS A 37 20.22 9.62 7.92
N CYS A 38 21.43 9.45 7.40
CA CYS A 38 22.51 8.75 8.08
C CYS A 38 23.53 9.74 8.62
N SER A 39 23.83 9.66 9.92
CA SER A 39 24.86 10.47 10.58
C SER A 39 25.92 9.55 11.21
N ALA A 40 27.14 10.06 11.35
CA ALA A 40 28.11 9.43 12.23
C ALA A 40 27.59 9.50 13.68
N PRO A 41 27.85 8.47 14.51
CA PRO A 41 27.59 8.56 15.94
C PRO A 41 28.41 9.72 16.51
N ASP A 42 27.83 10.42 17.48
CA ASP A 42 28.58 11.42 18.24
C ASP A 42 29.82 10.73 18.83
N PRO A 43 31.01 11.35 18.76
CA PRO A 43 32.18 10.77 19.40
C PRO A 43 31.88 10.63 20.90
N ASP A 44 32.02 9.41 21.42
CA ASP A 44 31.97 9.19 22.87
C ASP A 44 32.92 10.18 23.55
N PRO A 45 32.52 10.85 24.64
CA PRO A 45 33.45 11.68 25.40
C PRO A 45 34.56 10.77 25.92
N ILE A 46 35.73 10.89 25.31
CA ILE A 46 36.93 10.17 25.76
C ILE A 46 37.20 10.64 27.20
N HIS A 47 36.90 9.79 28.19
CA HIS A 47 37.34 9.99 29.56
C HIS A 47 38.83 9.66 29.67
N THR A 48 39.67 10.59 29.23
CA THR A 48 41.10 10.58 29.48
C THR A 48 41.36 10.88 30.95
N TRP A 49 41.58 9.86 31.78
CA TRP A 49 42.19 10.02 33.11
C TRP A 49 43.67 10.39 32.93
N TYR A 50 43.93 11.66 32.65
CA TYR A 50 45.26 12.27 32.77
C TYR A 50 45.20 13.42 33.80
N PRO A 51 46.25 13.66 34.59
CA PRO A 51 46.17 14.55 35.76
C PRO A 51 46.11 16.07 35.45
N HIS A 52 45.82 16.48 34.22
CA HIS A 52 45.84 17.90 33.84
C HIS A 52 44.49 18.34 33.28
N PRO A 53 43.87 19.41 33.82
CA PRO A 53 42.55 19.86 33.42
C PRO A 53 42.67 20.77 32.20
N THR A 54 42.56 20.20 31.01
CA THR A 54 42.20 21.00 29.83
C THR A 54 41.38 20.14 28.89
N SER A 55 40.07 20.07 29.18
CA SER A 55 39.06 19.50 28.31
C SER A 55 38.84 20.42 27.11
N THR A 56 39.76 20.42 26.16
CA THR A 56 39.53 21.04 24.85
C THR A 56 38.88 19.99 23.97
N SER A 57 37.54 19.95 23.98
CA SER A 57 36.77 19.22 22.97
C SER A 57 37.01 19.90 21.63
N LEU A 58 37.92 19.35 20.82
CA LEU A 58 38.01 19.69 19.41
C LEU A 58 36.66 19.35 18.77
N PRO A 59 35.93 20.31 18.16
CA PRO A 59 34.71 20.00 17.45
C PRO A 59 35.11 19.24 16.18
N VAL A 60 35.01 17.91 16.22
CA VAL A 60 35.02 17.10 15.01
C VAL A 60 33.86 17.61 14.16
N PRO A 61 34.09 18.05 12.90
CA PRO A 61 33.01 18.53 12.05
C PRO A 61 31.96 17.42 11.97
N SER A 62 30.73 17.69 12.40
CA SER A 62 29.60 16.82 12.18
C SER A 62 29.53 16.55 10.68
N LYS A 63 30.08 15.42 10.24
CA LYS A 63 30.07 15.00 8.84
C LYS A 63 28.60 15.01 8.41
N GLY A 64 28.30 15.84 7.41
CA GLY A 64 26.93 16.16 7.00
C GLY A 64 26.07 14.91 6.78
N GLU A 65 24.78 15.05 7.04
CA GLU A 65 23.79 13.99 6.85
C GLU A 65 23.86 13.48 5.42
N THR A 66 24.02 12.17 5.25
CA THR A 66 24.03 11.54 3.92
C THR A 66 22.64 10.98 3.62
N PRO A 67 21.98 11.40 2.52
CA PRO A 67 20.68 10.86 2.15
C PRO A 67 20.82 9.42 1.66
N ALA A 68 19.96 8.54 2.15
CA ALA A 68 19.89 7.14 1.73
C ALA A 68 18.43 6.68 1.57
N TRP A 69 18.23 5.51 0.98
CA TRP A 69 16.91 4.91 0.75
C TRP A 69 16.74 3.61 1.50
N GLN A 70 15.58 3.40 2.12
CA GLN A 70 15.17 2.11 2.67
C GLN A 70 13.82 1.69 2.12
N SER A 71 13.55 0.38 2.20
CA SER A 71 12.22 -0.14 2.00
C SER A 71 11.26 0.35 3.08
N CYS A 72 10.00 0.50 2.68
CA CYS A 72 8.91 0.85 3.58
C CYS A 72 7.67 0.00 3.28
N GLY A 73 6.61 0.21 4.05
CA GLY A 73 5.39 -0.58 3.96
C GLY A 73 4.57 -0.32 2.70
N ARG A 74 3.36 -0.89 2.69
CA ARG A 74 2.36 -0.56 1.67
C ARG A 74 1.81 0.84 1.88
N ILE A 75 1.45 1.52 0.79
CA ILE A 75 0.87 2.86 0.80
C ILE A 75 -0.66 2.72 0.72
N PRO A 76 -1.43 2.95 1.82
CA PRO A 76 -2.86 2.66 1.84
C PRO A 76 -3.67 3.47 0.84
N ALA A 77 -3.22 4.68 0.50
CA ALA A 77 -3.89 5.54 -0.47
C ALA A 77 -3.93 4.90 -1.87
N GLN A 78 -2.85 4.22 -2.28
CA GLN A 78 -2.77 3.55 -3.57
C GLN A 78 -3.59 2.25 -3.57
N GLU A 79 -3.38 1.39 -2.56
CA GLU A 79 -4.06 0.10 -2.42
C GLU A 79 -5.59 0.23 -2.38
N ARG A 80 -6.11 1.33 -1.81
CA ARG A 80 -7.56 1.59 -1.77
C ARG A 80 -8.17 1.70 -3.16
N ARG A 81 -7.46 2.30 -4.12
CA ARG A 81 -7.97 2.45 -5.50
C ARG A 81 -8.14 1.08 -6.14
N ASP A 82 -7.11 0.25 -6.06
CA ASP A 82 -7.11 -1.09 -6.64
C ASP A 82 -8.16 -1.99 -5.97
N PHE A 83 -8.32 -1.86 -4.65
CA PHE A 83 -9.37 -2.55 -3.91
C PHE A 83 -10.78 -2.17 -4.39
N TYR A 84 -11.05 -0.87 -4.58
CA TYR A 84 -12.37 -0.42 -5.04
C TYR A 84 -12.65 -0.81 -6.48
N GLU A 85 -11.64 -0.87 -7.34
CA GLU A 85 -11.78 -1.41 -8.69
C GLU A 85 -12.24 -2.88 -8.65
N PHE A 86 -11.56 -3.71 -7.86
CA PHE A 86 -11.93 -5.11 -7.67
C PHE A 86 -13.36 -5.26 -7.11
N VAL A 87 -13.70 -4.52 -6.06
CA VAL A 87 -15.04 -4.56 -5.44
C VAL A 87 -16.10 -4.09 -6.43
N GLY A 88 -15.84 -3.02 -7.17
CA GLY A 88 -16.75 -2.47 -8.18
C GLY A 88 -17.06 -3.48 -9.29
N CYS A 89 -16.03 -4.14 -9.83
CA CYS A 89 -16.19 -5.19 -10.85
C CYS A 89 -17.04 -6.36 -10.35
N ASN A 90 -16.79 -6.85 -9.13
CA ASN A 90 -17.58 -7.94 -8.56
C ASN A 90 -19.03 -7.53 -8.28
N LEU A 91 -19.26 -6.31 -7.79
CA LEU A 91 -20.60 -5.78 -7.57
C LEU A 91 -21.37 -5.64 -8.89
N PHE A 92 -20.71 -5.22 -9.97
CA PHE A 92 -21.29 -5.18 -11.29
C PHE A 92 -21.74 -6.56 -11.79
N PHE A 93 -20.91 -7.58 -11.65
CA PHE A 93 -21.30 -8.95 -12.02
C PHE A 93 -22.43 -9.50 -11.13
N ALA A 94 -22.35 -9.26 -9.82
CA ALA A 94 -23.39 -9.69 -8.88
C ALA A 94 -24.75 -9.05 -9.19
N THR A 95 -24.77 -7.74 -9.41
CA THR A 95 -26.00 -7.01 -9.77
C THR A 95 -26.56 -7.44 -11.12
N THR A 96 -25.70 -7.59 -12.13
CA THR A 96 -26.12 -8.05 -13.47
C THR A 96 -26.73 -9.46 -13.41
N SER A 97 -26.08 -10.38 -12.71
CA SER A 97 -26.60 -11.75 -12.56
C SER A 97 -27.93 -11.78 -11.80
N LEU A 98 -28.07 -10.98 -10.74
CA LEU A 98 -29.32 -10.85 -9.98
C LEU A 98 -30.45 -10.29 -10.85
N VAL A 99 -30.19 -9.24 -11.63
CA VAL A 99 -31.18 -8.65 -12.55
C VAL A 99 -31.63 -9.69 -13.57
N ILE A 100 -30.69 -10.41 -14.20
CA ILE A 100 -31.04 -11.47 -15.16
C ILE A 100 -31.88 -12.55 -14.49
N ALA A 101 -31.49 -13.00 -13.30
CA ALA A 101 -32.24 -14.01 -12.55
C ALA A 101 -33.67 -13.55 -12.26
N LEU A 102 -33.85 -12.31 -11.78
CA LEU A 102 -35.16 -11.74 -11.49
C LEU A 102 -36.01 -11.63 -12.77
N LEU A 103 -35.45 -11.10 -13.87
CA LEU A 103 -36.14 -11.03 -15.15
C LEU A 103 -36.58 -12.42 -15.63
N ARG A 104 -35.70 -13.42 -15.55
CA ARG A 104 -36.05 -14.80 -15.91
C ARG A 104 -37.14 -15.36 -15.01
N SER A 105 -37.06 -15.18 -13.70
CA SER A 105 -38.07 -15.65 -12.76
C SER A 105 -39.44 -15.05 -13.08
N ARG A 106 -39.53 -13.73 -13.28
CA ARG A 106 -40.77 -13.04 -13.64
C ARG A 106 -41.34 -13.50 -14.98
N LEU A 107 -40.49 -13.69 -15.99
CA LEU A 107 -40.92 -14.22 -17.29
C LEU A 107 -41.44 -15.65 -17.18
N MET A 108 -40.83 -16.49 -16.34
CA MET A 108 -41.26 -17.87 -16.12
C MET A 108 -42.59 -17.93 -15.37
N GLU A 109 -42.78 -17.10 -14.33
CA GLU A 109 -44.06 -16.94 -13.61
C GLU A 109 -45.19 -16.53 -14.59
N ALA A 110 -44.95 -15.52 -15.44
CA ALA A 110 -45.94 -15.07 -16.41
C ALA A 110 -46.33 -16.17 -17.43
N ARG A 111 -45.37 -16.99 -17.87
CA ARG A 111 -45.63 -18.13 -18.78
C ARG A 111 -46.42 -19.24 -18.09
N GLN A 112 -46.12 -19.54 -16.82
CA GLN A 112 -46.86 -20.52 -16.04
C GLN A 112 -48.30 -20.05 -15.81
N ALA A 113 -48.50 -18.78 -15.45
CA ALA A 113 -49.82 -18.17 -15.31
C ALA A 113 -50.64 -18.23 -16.61
N ARG A 114 -50.02 -17.94 -17.77
CA ARG A 114 -50.67 -18.10 -19.09
C ARG A 114 -51.06 -19.54 -19.38
N ARG A 115 -50.21 -20.52 -19.08
CA ARG A 115 -50.53 -21.95 -19.27
C ARG A 115 -51.72 -22.39 -18.42
N LEU A 116 -51.82 -21.90 -17.18
CA LEU A 116 -52.98 -22.14 -16.32
C LEU A 116 -54.24 -21.49 -16.88
N ALA A 117 -54.17 -20.22 -17.32
CA ALA A 117 -55.30 -19.50 -17.90
C ALA A 117 -55.87 -20.15 -19.17
N VAL A 118 -55.01 -20.68 -20.05
CA VAL A 118 -55.42 -21.44 -21.25
C VAL A 118 -56.18 -22.71 -20.87
N ARG A 119 -55.77 -23.40 -19.80
CA ARG A 119 -56.45 -24.62 -19.33
C ARG A 119 -57.80 -24.34 -18.66
N ILE A 120 -57.94 -23.18 -18.01
CA ILE A 120 -59.17 -22.79 -17.30
C ILE A 120 -60.19 -22.11 -18.26
N GLY A 121 -59.85 -21.92 -19.54
CA GLY A 121 -60.74 -21.25 -20.50
C GLY A 121 -60.89 -19.74 -20.24
N LEU A 122 -59.98 -19.15 -19.45
CA LEU A 122 -59.95 -17.72 -19.11
C LEU A 122 -59.34 -16.85 -20.23
N VAL A 123 -59.25 -17.37 -21.48
CA VAL A 123 -59.05 -16.54 -22.68
C VAL A 123 -60.38 -15.84 -22.94
N ARG A 124 -60.50 -14.66 -22.34
CA ARG A 124 -61.61 -13.71 -22.42
C ARG A 124 -62.31 -13.72 -23.79
N GLY A 125 -63.59 -14.10 -23.79
CA GLY A 125 -64.54 -13.57 -24.76
C GLY A 125 -64.74 -12.07 -24.52
N SER A 126 -64.86 -11.32 -25.62
CA SER A 126 -64.95 -9.85 -25.76
C SER A 126 -63.69 -9.02 -25.49
#